data_AF-A0A410P3N6-F1
#
_entry.id   AF-A0A410P3N6-F1
#
_cell.length_a   1.000
_cell.length_b   1.000
_cell.length_c   1.000
_cell.angle_alpha   90.00
_cell.angle_beta   90.00
_cell.angle_gamma   90.00
#
_symmetry.space_group_name_H-M   'P 1'
#
loop_
_entity.id
_entity.type
_entity.pdbx_description
1 polymer ?
#
loop_
_entity_poly.entity_id
_entity_poly.type
_entity_poly.pdbx_seq_one_letter_code
_entity_poly.pdbx_strand_id
1 'polypeptide(L)'
;MSEVWRVLIRLFRQRQDYKIGTKLTILIAQKYYDPGQGFRELLEKSGYHTVSLSSHSEIFELLAQKRVDMVIVGVTTTIEYCESIMRQIKKMSLRTCVIVVSSLQDIRGKEKLIELGVQEWVYQPFNMEYIKRRVKEVLNV
;
A
#
# COMPACT_ATOMS: atom_id res chain seq x y z
N MET A 1 -14.39 18.47 -10.65
CA MET A 1 -13.94 17.07 -10.85
C MET A 1 -14.20 16.70 -12.30
N SER A 2 -13.19 16.26 -13.06
CA SER A 2 -13.30 16.08 -14.51
C SER A 2 -14.05 14.80 -14.90
N GLU A 3 -14.74 14.85 -16.03
CA GLU A 3 -15.61 13.79 -16.56
C GLU A 3 -14.85 12.50 -16.93
N VAL A 4 -13.57 12.66 -17.27
CA VAL A 4 -12.60 11.58 -17.54
C VAL A 4 -12.49 10.61 -16.35
N TRP A 5 -12.55 11.13 -15.12
CA TRP A 5 -12.41 10.33 -13.91
C TRP A 5 -13.62 9.42 -13.66
N ARG A 6 -14.83 9.85 -14.02
CA ARG A 6 -16.03 8.99 -13.94
C ARG A 6 -15.97 7.83 -14.93
N VAL A 7 -15.37 8.07 -16.10
CA VAL A 7 -15.20 7.05 -17.16
C VAL A 7 -14.15 6.03 -16.74
N LEU A 8 -13.02 6.46 -16.18
CA LEU A 8 -11.99 5.56 -15.65
C LEU A 8 -12.55 4.67 -14.52
N ILE A 9 -13.31 5.24 -13.58
CA ILE A 9 -14.00 4.47 -12.51
C ILE A 9 -14.97 3.43 -13.10
N ARG A 10 -15.66 3.76 -14.20
CA ARG A 10 -16.54 2.83 -14.91
C ARG A 10 -15.78 1.71 -15.62
N LEU A 11 -14.60 2.02 -16.19
CA LEU A 11 -13.72 1.04 -16.82
C LEU A 11 -13.06 0.11 -15.80
N PHE A 12 -12.70 0.62 -14.61
CA PHE A 12 -12.26 -0.19 -13.48
C PHE A 12 -13.33 -1.19 -13.01
N ARG A 13 -14.62 -0.95 -13.31
CA ARG A 13 -15.75 -1.82 -12.96
C ARG A 13 -16.03 -2.93 -13.99
N GLN A 14 -15.44 -2.91 -15.19
CA GLN A 14 -15.87 -3.77 -16.30
C GLN A 14 -14.83 -4.78 -16.83
N ARG A 15 -13.59 -4.82 -16.32
CA ARG A 15 -12.66 -5.90 -16.68
C ARG A 15 -12.31 -6.76 -15.47
N GLN A 16 -12.99 -7.88 -15.41
CA GLN A 16 -12.65 -9.16 -14.78
C GLN A 16 -13.65 -9.62 -13.73
N ASP A 17 -14.18 -10.79 -14.02
CA ASP A 17 -15.36 -11.38 -13.43
C ASP A 17 -15.22 -11.73 -11.96
N TYR A 18 -16.37 -11.59 -11.33
CA TYR A 18 -16.75 -11.89 -9.98
C TYR A 18 -16.44 -13.36 -9.62
N LYS A 19 -15.45 -13.59 -8.76
CA LYS A 19 -15.36 -14.80 -7.92
C LYS A 19 -15.54 -14.40 -6.46
N ILE A 20 -16.36 -15.17 -5.77
CA ILE A 20 -16.77 -14.99 -4.38
C ILE A 20 -15.53 -14.78 -3.48
N GLY A 21 -15.52 -13.67 -2.75
CA GLY A 21 -14.39 -13.13 -1.96
C GLY A 21 -13.74 -11.94 -2.67
N THR A 22 -14.03 -10.71 -2.24
CA THR A 22 -13.33 -9.53 -2.80
C THR A 22 -11.84 -9.66 -2.52
N LYS A 23 -11.01 -9.74 -3.57
CA LYS A 23 -9.54 -9.75 -3.42
C LYS A 23 -9.11 -8.57 -2.55
N LEU A 24 -8.27 -8.84 -1.55
CA LEU A 24 -7.70 -7.79 -0.73
C LEU A 24 -6.86 -6.86 -1.61
N THR A 25 -7.00 -5.55 -1.38
CA THR A 25 -6.35 -4.50 -2.15
C THR A 25 -5.16 -3.94 -1.39
N ILE A 26 -4.00 -4.02 -2.03
CA ILE A 26 -2.73 -3.49 -1.55
C ILE A 26 -2.38 -2.23 -2.35
N LEU A 27 -2.28 -1.10 -1.66
CA LEU A 27 -1.75 0.13 -2.20
C LEU A 27 -0.23 0.17 -2.02
N ILE A 28 0.52 0.36 -3.10
CA ILE A 28 1.96 0.56 -3.08
C ILE A 28 2.22 2.07 -3.22
N ALA A 29 2.66 2.70 -2.14
CA ALA A 29 2.92 4.14 -2.07
C ALA A 29 4.42 4.42 -2.17
N GLN A 30 4.91 4.73 -3.38
CA GLN A 30 6.35 4.94 -3.64
C GLN A 30 6.57 6.06 -4.66
N LYS A 31 7.58 6.91 -4.43
CA LYS A 31 7.86 8.11 -5.25
C LYS A 31 8.95 7.89 -6.31
N TYR A 32 9.96 7.05 -6.06
CA TYR A 32 11.18 6.96 -6.90
C TYR A 32 11.80 5.57 -7.05
N TYR A 33 11.07 4.49 -6.82
CA TYR A 33 11.61 3.15 -7.09
C TYR A 33 10.48 2.25 -7.56
N ASP A 34 10.59 1.73 -8.78
CA ASP A 34 9.83 0.58 -9.21
C ASP A 34 10.79 -0.61 -9.21
N PRO A 35 10.89 -1.40 -8.12
CA PRO A 35 11.37 -2.77 -8.26
C PRO A 35 10.34 -3.65 -9.01
N GLY A 36 9.27 -3.05 -9.52
CA GLY A 36 7.90 -3.50 -9.33
C GLY A 36 7.13 -3.81 -10.59
N GLN A 37 7.81 -4.15 -11.68
CA GLN A 37 7.27 -5.30 -12.44
C GLN A 37 7.25 -6.53 -11.54
N GLY A 38 8.40 -6.91 -10.95
CA GLY A 38 8.48 -8.11 -10.11
C GLY A 38 7.59 -8.04 -8.86
N PHE A 39 7.68 -6.94 -8.10
CA PHE A 39 6.96 -6.81 -6.82
C PHE A 39 5.43 -6.84 -6.99
N ARG A 40 4.91 -6.04 -7.93
CA ARG A 40 3.48 -5.95 -8.23
C ARG A 40 2.95 -7.27 -8.76
N GLU A 41 3.59 -7.82 -9.79
CA GLU A 41 3.17 -9.08 -10.41
C GLU A 41 3.15 -10.23 -9.41
N LEU A 42 4.10 -10.28 -8.48
CA LEU A 42 4.15 -11.33 -7.48
C LEU A 42 3.02 -11.24 -6.46
N LEU A 43 2.64 -10.03 -6.04
CA LEU A 43 1.47 -9.84 -5.18
C LEU A 43 0.17 -10.18 -5.93
N GLU A 44 0.05 -9.77 -7.19
CA GLU A 44 -1.11 -10.09 -8.04
C GLU A 44 -1.23 -11.60 -8.30
N LYS A 45 -0.12 -12.28 -8.60
CA LYS A 45 -0.03 -13.76 -8.70
C LYS A 45 -0.37 -14.46 -7.38
N SER A 46 -0.16 -13.79 -6.25
CA SER A 46 -0.53 -14.29 -4.91
C SER A 46 -2.00 -14.03 -4.55
N GLY A 47 -2.80 -13.50 -5.48
CA GLY A 47 -4.24 -13.33 -5.31
C GLY A 47 -4.68 -11.94 -4.84
N TYR A 48 -3.75 -11.00 -4.65
CA TYR A 48 -4.08 -9.63 -4.25
C TYR A 48 -4.44 -8.76 -5.46
N HIS A 49 -5.24 -7.73 -5.23
CA HIS A 49 -5.32 -6.60 -6.16
C HIS A 49 -4.28 -5.56 -5.75
N THR A 50 -3.59 -4.95 -6.73
CA THR A 50 -2.57 -3.93 -6.43
C THR A 50 -2.84 -2.62 -7.16
N VAL A 51 -2.59 -1.53 -6.45
CA VAL A 51 -2.63 -0.16 -6.98
C VAL A 51 -1.34 0.52 -6.60
N SER A 52 -0.66 1.17 -7.54
CA SER A 52 0.58 1.92 -7.26
C SER A 52 0.32 3.40 -7.46
N LEU A 53 0.59 4.22 -6.44
CA LEU A 53 0.42 5.68 -6.47
C LEU A 53 1.62 6.36 -5.81
N SER A 54 1.93 7.58 -6.25
CA SER A 54 3.03 8.39 -5.72
C SER A 54 2.59 9.74 -5.16
N SER A 55 1.34 10.17 -5.44
CA SER A 55 0.78 11.42 -4.96
C SER A 55 -0.05 11.21 -3.70
N HIS A 56 0.15 12.06 -2.68
CA HIS A 56 -0.69 12.08 -1.49
C HIS A 56 -2.17 12.29 -1.82
N SER A 57 -2.51 13.13 -2.80
CA SER A 57 -3.91 13.42 -3.13
C SER A 57 -4.63 12.16 -3.60
N GLU A 58 -4.02 11.43 -4.54
CA GLU A 58 -4.58 10.20 -5.09
C GLU A 58 -4.63 9.09 -4.04
N ILE A 59 -3.61 8.98 -3.19
CA ILE A 59 -3.57 8.02 -2.08
C ILE A 59 -4.71 8.31 -1.10
N PHE A 60 -4.91 9.57 -0.71
CA PHE A 60 -5.93 9.95 0.26
C PHE A 60 -7.34 9.79 -0.33
N GLU A 61 -7.52 10.08 -1.61
CA GLU A 61 -8.78 9.81 -2.32
C GLU A 61 -9.09 8.32 -2.37
N LEU A 62 -8.09 7.46 -2.62
CA LEU A 62 -8.28 6.01 -2.63
C LEU A 62 -8.58 5.47 -1.22
N LEU A 63 -7.86 5.94 -0.20
CA LEU A 63 -8.14 5.60 1.20
C LEU A 63 -9.57 6.01 1.61
N ALA A 64 -10.04 7.17 1.16
CA ALA A 64 -11.40 7.66 1.44
C ALA A 64 -12.49 6.72 0.90
N GLN A 65 -12.20 5.96 -0.16
CA GLN A 65 -13.13 4.96 -0.70
C GLN A 65 -13.28 3.72 0.20
N LYS A 66 -12.44 3.58 1.23
CA LYS A 66 -12.44 2.46 2.20
C LYS A 66 -12.26 1.09 1.54
N ARG A 67 -11.46 1.03 0.49
CA ARG A 67 -11.19 -0.18 -0.31
C ARG A 67 -9.76 -0.67 -0.20
N VAL A 68 -8.95 -0.11 0.69
CA VAL A 68 -7.53 -0.46 0.83
C VAL A 68 -7.34 -1.24 2.12
N ASP A 69 -6.91 -2.49 2.00
CA ASP A 69 -6.67 -3.38 3.14
C ASP A 69 -5.25 -3.19 3.69
N MET A 70 -4.30 -2.86 2.80
CA MET A 70 -2.92 -2.58 3.18
C MET A 70 -2.30 -1.47 2.35
N VAL A 71 -1.44 -0.66 2.96
CA VAL A 71 -0.49 0.21 2.28
C VAL A 71 0.92 -0.33 2.49
N ILE A 72 1.68 -0.46 1.41
CA ILE A 72 3.13 -0.70 1.44
C ILE A 72 3.82 0.61 1.07
N VAL A 73 4.48 1.25 2.03
CA VAL A 73 5.17 2.54 1.84
C VAL A 73 6.66 2.30 1.66
N GLY A 74 7.27 2.89 0.62
CA GLY A 74 8.73 2.89 0.46
C GLY A 74 9.40 3.96 1.32
N VAL A 75 10.53 3.66 1.98
CA VAL A 75 11.29 4.61 2.82
C VAL A 75 12.40 5.34 2.07
N THR A 76 12.58 5.04 0.80
CA THR A 76 13.22 6.02 -0.10
C THR A 76 12.39 7.32 -0.17
N THR A 77 11.15 7.31 0.32
CA THR A 77 10.33 8.48 0.63
C THR A 77 10.57 8.96 2.06
N THR A 78 10.34 10.26 2.33
CA THR A 78 10.67 10.85 3.63
C THR A 78 9.79 10.29 4.76
N ILE A 79 10.24 10.38 6.01
CA ILE A 79 9.45 9.96 7.19
C ILE A 79 8.12 10.71 7.25
N GLU A 80 8.13 11.99 6.89
CA GLU A 80 6.94 12.85 6.84
C GLU A 80 5.92 12.33 5.81
N TYR A 81 6.37 11.74 4.71
CA TYR A 81 5.51 11.12 3.71
C TYR A 81 4.79 9.89 4.27
N CYS A 82 5.51 9.01 4.97
CA CYS A 82 4.89 7.85 5.63
C CYS A 82 3.95 8.30 6.76
N GLU A 83 4.39 9.26 7.57
CA GLU A 83 3.61 9.81 8.68
C GLU A 83 2.29 10.43 8.20
N SER A 84 2.29 11.14 7.07
CA SER A 84 1.07 11.75 6.52
C SER A 84 0.02 10.70 6.17
N ILE A 85 0.43 9.58 5.57
CA ILE A 85 -0.44 8.45 5.21
C ILE A 85 -0.98 7.80 6.48
N MET A 86 -0.12 7.52 7.47
CA MET A 86 -0.51 6.96 8.77
C MET A 86 -1.53 7.84 9.48
N ARG A 87 -1.29 9.16 9.52
CA ARG A 87 -2.22 10.13 10.13
C ARG A 87 -3.55 10.15 9.41
N GLN A 88 -3.56 10.06 8.07
CA GLN A 88 -4.80 10.03 7.30
C GLN A 88 -5.61 8.76 7.57
N ILE A 89 -4.97 7.59 7.61
CA ILE A 89 -5.58 6.30 7.97
C ILE A 89 -6.25 6.40 9.35
N LYS A 90 -5.50 6.91 10.35
CA LYS A 90 -6.01 7.11 11.72
C LYS A 90 -7.18 8.11 11.77
N LYS A 91 -7.05 9.25 11.09
CA LYS A 91 -8.10 10.28 11.01
C LYS A 91 -9.40 9.74 10.43
N MET A 92 -9.30 8.84 9.44
CA MET A 92 -10.45 8.20 8.79
C MET A 92 -10.95 6.95 9.52
N SER A 93 -10.32 6.56 10.64
CA SER A 93 -10.63 5.33 11.40
C SER A 93 -10.62 4.08 10.53
N LEU A 94 -9.67 3.99 9.59
CA LEU A 94 -9.54 2.83 8.70
C LEU A 94 -8.80 1.69 9.41
N ARG A 95 -9.15 0.45 9.06
CA ARG A 95 -8.43 -0.76 9.50
C ARG A 95 -7.25 -1.12 8.59
N THR A 96 -6.90 -0.22 7.66
CA THR A 96 -5.85 -0.41 6.69
C THR A 96 -4.51 -0.65 7.39
N CYS A 97 -3.88 -1.78 7.10
CA CYS A 97 -2.55 -2.11 7.61
C CYS A 97 -1.47 -1.34 6.86
N VAL A 98 -0.33 -1.09 7.49
CA VAL A 98 0.81 -0.42 6.88
C VAL A 98 2.09 -1.22 7.11
N ILE A 99 2.72 -1.60 6.00
CA ILE A 99 4.07 -2.15 5.97
C ILE A 99 5.00 -1.11 5.37
N VAL A 100 6.15 -0.94 5.99
CA VAL A 100 7.17 -0.02 5.54
C VAL A 100 8.33 -0.82 4.92
N VAL A 101 8.80 -0.42 3.74
CA VAL A 101 9.88 -1.09 3.02
C VAL A 101 11.03 -0.10 2.81
N SER A 102 12.20 -0.39 3.36
CA SER A 102 13.33 0.55 3.44
C SER A 102 14.64 0.00 2.89
N SER A 103 15.36 0.78 2.09
CA SER A 103 16.79 0.53 1.81
C SER A 103 17.72 1.12 2.87
N LEU A 104 17.21 2.01 3.73
CA LEU A 104 17.97 2.64 4.80
C LEU A 104 17.82 1.83 6.09
N GLN A 105 18.93 1.41 6.68
CA GLN A 105 18.93 0.61 7.92
C GLN A 105 18.70 1.47 9.17
N ASP A 106 19.35 2.64 9.23
CA ASP A 106 19.24 3.61 10.30
C ASP A 106 18.50 4.86 9.79
N ILE A 107 17.21 4.94 10.10
CA ILE A 107 16.40 6.11 9.77
C ILE A 107 15.83 6.73 11.04
N ARG A 108 16.18 8.01 11.25
CA ARG A 108 15.63 8.80 12.35
C ARG A 108 14.12 8.90 12.19
N GLY A 109 13.37 8.71 13.27
CA GLY A 109 11.91 8.79 13.26
C GLY A 109 11.20 7.46 12.95
N LYS A 110 11.95 6.35 12.77
CA LYS A 110 11.35 4.99 12.71
C LYS A 110 10.48 4.69 13.93
N GLU A 111 10.97 4.99 15.13
CA GLU A 111 10.28 4.75 16.40
C GLU A 111 8.90 5.44 16.43
N LYS A 112 8.85 6.70 15.99
CA LYS A 112 7.60 7.46 15.85
C LYS A 112 6.59 6.79 14.92
N LEU A 113 7.05 6.19 13.81
CA LEU A 113 6.16 5.48 12.89
C LEU A 113 5.66 4.16 13.48
N ILE A 114 6.49 3.47 14.27
CA ILE A 114 6.07 2.27 15.03
C ILE A 114 5.00 2.66 16.05
N GLU A 115 5.20 3.73 16.81
CA GLU A 115 4.20 4.25 17.76
C GLU A 115 2.89 4.67 17.09
N LEU A 116 2.94 5.13 15.84
CA LEU A 116 1.76 5.46 15.04
C LEU A 116 1.02 4.21 14.53
N GLY A 117 1.60 3.01 14.68
CA GLY A 117 0.95 1.73 14.41
C GLY A 117 1.38 1.06 13.11
N VAL A 118 2.59 1.32 12.61
CA VAL A 118 3.17 0.51 11.52
C VAL A 118 3.30 -0.94 11.99
N GLN A 119 2.77 -1.88 11.21
CA GLN A 119 2.70 -3.30 11.57
C GLN A 119 4.01 -4.04 11.29
N GLU A 120 4.76 -3.62 10.28
CA GLU A 120 6.03 -4.26 9.91
C GLU A 120 6.97 -3.29 9.20
N TRP A 121 8.27 -3.48 9.42
CA TRP A 121 9.34 -2.76 8.76
C TRP A 121 10.31 -3.74 8.08
N VAL A 122 10.29 -3.75 6.75
CA VAL A 122 11.13 -4.64 5.94
C VAL A 122 12.31 -3.88 5.35
N TYR A 123 13.51 -4.42 5.52
CA TYR A 123 14.72 -3.86 4.91
C TYR A 123 15.02 -4.51 3.56
N GLN A 124 15.46 -3.69 2.61
CA GLN A 124 16.04 -4.14 1.35
C GLN A 124 17.54 -4.45 1.54
N PRO A 125 18.09 -5.41 0.78
CA PRO A 125 17.38 -6.32 -0.12
C PRO A 125 16.55 -7.34 0.68
N PHE A 126 15.37 -7.71 0.16
CA PHE A 126 14.50 -8.73 0.76
C PHE A 126 14.16 -9.83 -0.25
N ASN A 127 13.85 -11.02 0.27
CA ASN A 127 13.27 -12.08 -0.52
C ASN A 127 11.77 -11.80 -0.75
N MET A 128 11.28 -12.02 -1.96
CA MET A 128 9.85 -11.83 -2.28
C MET A 128 8.93 -12.77 -1.51
N GLU A 129 9.36 -14.01 -1.23
CA GLU A 129 8.60 -14.93 -0.38
C GLU A 129 8.50 -14.44 1.06
N TYR A 130 9.53 -13.72 1.54
CA TYR A 130 9.45 -13.06 2.84
C TYR A 130 8.33 -12.01 2.86
N ILE A 131 8.25 -11.14 1.84
CA ILE A 131 7.18 -10.13 1.73
C ILE A 131 5.81 -10.79 1.67
N LYS A 132 5.62 -11.79 0.80
CA LYS A 132 4.32 -12.47 0.66
C LYS A 132 3.83 -13.02 2.00
N ARG A 133 4.74 -13.66 2.75
CA ARG A 133 4.45 -14.19 4.08
C ARG A 133 4.07 -13.08 5.06
N ARG A 134 4.85 -11.99 5.12
CA ARG A 134 4.55 -10.84 6.00
C ARG A 134 3.20 -10.20 5.67
N VAL A 135 2.91 -9.98 4.38
CA VAL A 135 1.61 -9.46 3.92
C VAL A 135 0.48 -10.35 4.40
N LYS A 136 0.60 -11.66 4.21
CA LYS A 136 -0.38 -12.66 4.64
C LYS A 136 -0.61 -12.64 6.16
N GLU A 137 0.47 -12.64 6.94
CA GLU A 137 0.42 -12.59 8.41
C GLU A 137 -0.22 -11.29 8.92
N VAL A 138 0.18 -10.13 8.37
CA VAL A 138 -0.37 -8.83 8.79
C VAL A 138 -1.85 -8.69 8.42
N LEU A 139 -2.25 -9.19 7.25
CA LEU A 139 -3.66 -9.21 6.83
C LEU A 139 -4.49 -10.31 7.50
N ASN A 140 -3.85 -11.25 8.22
CA ASN A 140 -4.47 -12.42 8.84
C ASN A 140 -5.27 -13.29 7.84
N VAL A 141 -4.69 -13.61 6.68
CA VAL A 141 -5.27 -14.48 5.63
C VAL A 141 -4.41 -15.69 5.31
#